data_AF-A0AA44ERA3-F1
#
_entry.id   AF-A0AA44ERA3-F1
#
_cell.length_a   1.000
_cell.length_b   1.000
_cell.length_c   1.000
_cell.angle_alpha   90.00
_cell.angle_beta   90.00
_cell.angle_gamma   90.00
#
_symmetry.space_group_name_H-M   'P 1'
#
loop_
_entity.id
_entity.type
_entity.pdbx_description
1 polymer ?
#
loop_
_entity_poly.entity_id
_entity_poly.type
_entity_poly.pdbx_seq_one_letter_code
_entity_poly.pdbx_strand_id
1 'polypeptide(L)'
;MGSKANFPQVTELMMESAKRFDESLLSLGLAANLVTWAVEEGVKDPVLVLVTDFFDLRGPLDVARKIFDAYNASALPAEIDPFIIRLHSIQQPVAQMLMGLTDDNHASRKDAAKISAETKREPLFVIGADNLVFTMDMFISRRPSRRDHADTIRRWKSFSKAVDALAA
;
A
#
# COMPACT_ATOMS: atom_id res chain seq x y z
N MET A 1 33.57 1.35 8.39
CA MET A 1 32.57 1.01 9.43
C MET A 1 31.27 1.68 9.02
N GLY A 2 30.41 0.96 8.30
CA GLY A 2 29.10 1.48 7.91
C GLY A 2 28.16 1.46 9.11
N SER A 3 27.65 2.63 9.50
CA SER A 3 26.56 2.71 10.48
C SER A 3 25.37 1.93 9.93
N LYS A 4 24.96 0.87 10.63
CA LYS A 4 23.68 0.19 10.35
C LYS A 4 22.60 1.22 10.63
N ALA A 5 22.06 1.84 9.58
CA ALA A 5 20.95 2.75 9.72
C ALA A 5 19.82 2.02 10.46
N ASN A 6 19.55 2.45 11.69
CA ASN A 6 18.47 1.93 12.50
C ASN A 6 17.18 2.54 11.94
N PHE A 7 16.60 1.89 10.93
CA PHE A 7 15.28 2.24 10.44
C PHE A 7 14.25 1.78 11.47
N PRO A 8 13.24 2.61 11.80
CA PRO A 8 12.15 2.18 12.64
C PRO A 8 11.48 0.98 12.01
N GLN A 9 11.26 -0.03 12.84
CA GLN A 9 10.71 -1.29 12.41
C GLN A 9 9.20 -1.14 12.33
N VAL A 10 8.64 -1.54 11.19
CA VAL A 10 7.21 -1.85 11.10
C VAL A 10 6.95 -2.98 12.09
N THR A 11 6.12 -2.70 13.09
CA THR A 11 5.85 -3.64 14.17
C THR A 11 4.79 -4.66 13.77
N GLU A 12 4.69 -5.76 14.52
CA GLU A 12 3.63 -6.75 14.32
C GLU A 12 2.23 -6.12 14.42
N LEU A 13 2.02 -5.22 15.39
CA LEU A 13 0.76 -4.47 15.53
C LEU A 13 0.44 -3.63 14.28
N MET A 14 1.45 -3.04 13.65
CA MET A 14 1.26 -2.26 12.41
C MET A 14 0.89 -3.17 11.24
N MET A 15 1.52 -4.36 11.14
CA MET A 15 1.18 -5.35 10.14
C MET A 15 -0.27 -5.83 10.29
N GLU A 16 -0.69 -6.16 11.51
CA GLU A 16 -2.06 -6.56 11.83
C GLU A 16 -3.06 -5.44 11.54
N SER A 17 -2.73 -4.21 11.89
CA SER A 17 -3.59 -3.04 11.66
C SER A 17 -3.75 -2.75 10.16
N ALA A 18 -2.68 -2.85 9.38
CA ALA A 18 -2.76 -2.68 7.92
C ALA A 18 -3.55 -3.81 7.24
N LYS A 19 -3.48 -5.04 7.77
CA LYS A 19 -4.32 -6.15 7.30
C LYS A 19 -5.80 -5.88 7.54
N ARG A 20 -6.17 -5.49 8.78
CA ARG A 20 -7.55 -5.11 9.12
C ARG A 20 -8.04 -3.94 8.27
N PHE A 21 -7.16 -2.98 8.01
CA PHE A 21 -7.44 -1.82 7.16
C PHE A 21 -7.74 -2.23 5.71
N ASP A 22 -6.90 -3.09 5.12
CA ASP A 22 -7.10 -3.62 3.76
C ASP A 22 -8.38 -4.46 3.64
N GLU A 23 -8.68 -5.28 4.65
CA GLU A 23 -9.93 -6.06 4.72
C GLU A 23 -11.16 -5.13 4.80
N SER A 24 -11.07 -4.06 5.58
CA SER A 24 -12.15 -3.07 5.74
C SER A 24 -12.39 -2.32 4.42
N LEU A 25 -11.33 -1.84 3.77
CA LEU A 25 -11.43 -1.23 2.43
C LEU A 25 -12.05 -2.19 1.41
N LEU A 26 -11.64 -3.46 1.42
CA LEU A 26 -12.21 -4.48 0.55
C LEU A 26 -13.71 -4.65 0.77
N SER A 27 -14.15 -4.71 2.03
CA SER A 27 -15.57 -4.83 2.39
C SER A 27 -16.42 -3.65 1.93
N LEU A 28 -15.83 -2.45 1.89
CA LEU A 28 -16.45 -1.25 1.35
C LEU A 28 -16.44 -1.23 -0.19
N GLY A 29 -15.72 -2.14 -0.85
CA GLY A 29 -15.65 -2.23 -2.31
C GLY A 29 -14.39 -1.62 -2.94
N LEU A 30 -13.44 -1.14 -2.12
CA LEU A 30 -12.11 -0.75 -2.57
C LEU A 30 -11.16 -1.94 -2.45
N ALA A 31 -11.02 -2.69 -3.54
CA ALA A 31 -10.02 -3.73 -3.66
C ALA A 31 -8.68 -3.13 -4.12
N ALA A 32 -7.84 -2.70 -3.18
CA ALA A 32 -6.53 -2.13 -3.50
C ALA A 32 -5.65 -3.16 -4.24
N ASN A 33 -4.87 -2.70 -5.21
CA ASN A 33 -3.96 -3.54 -5.99
C ASN A 33 -2.74 -3.95 -5.18
N LEU A 34 -2.30 -3.08 -4.28
CA LEU A 34 -1.22 -3.35 -3.33
C LEU A 34 -1.49 -2.58 -2.04
N VAL A 35 -1.26 -3.24 -0.91
CA VAL A 35 -1.12 -2.60 0.40
C VAL A 35 0.21 -3.07 0.99
N THR A 36 1.08 -2.14 1.35
CA THR A 36 2.39 -2.43 1.95
C THR A 36 2.81 -1.29 2.86
N TRP A 37 3.59 -1.60 3.89
CA TRP A 37 4.34 -0.55 4.60
C TRP A 37 5.57 -0.12 3.82
N ALA A 38 6.01 1.10 4.08
CA ALA A 38 7.30 1.65 3.73
C ALA A 38 7.82 2.52 4.87
N VAL A 39 9.09 2.89 4.85
CA VAL A 39 9.67 3.91 5.74
C VAL A 39 10.12 5.09 4.92
N GLU A 40 9.69 6.29 5.30
CA GLU A 40 10.13 7.52 4.64
C GLU A 40 11.55 7.87 5.09
N GLU A 41 12.52 7.91 4.17
CA GLU A 41 13.96 7.98 4.46
C GLU A 41 14.37 9.24 5.23
N GLY A 42 13.68 10.37 5.00
CA GLY A 42 14.01 11.66 5.62
C GLY A 42 13.58 11.78 7.08
N VAL A 43 12.34 11.39 7.38
CA VAL A 43 11.76 11.48 8.73
C VAL A 43 11.89 10.17 9.51
N LYS A 44 12.17 9.07 8.80
CA LYS A 44 12.16 7.71 9.33
C LYS A 44 10.82 7.40 9.97
N ASP A 45 9.72 7.71 9.31
CA ASP A 45 8.40 7.33 9.79
C ASP A 45 7.83 6.23 8.89
N PRO A 46 7.21 5.19 9.47
CA PRO A 46 6.48 4.23 8.68
C PRO A 46 5.25 4.87 8.04
N VAL A 47 5.05 4.60 6.75
CA VAL A 47 3.91 5.08 5.96
C VAL A 47 3.23 3.91 5.28
N LEU A 48 1.90 3.94 5.20
CA LEU A 48 1.14 2.89 4.53
C LEU A 48 0.98 3.24 3.07
N VAL A 49 1.53 2.41 2.18
CA VAL A 49 1.46 2.61 0.74
C VAL A 49 0.28 1.82 0.18
N LEU A 50 -0.60 2.51 -0.53
CA LEU A 50 -1.77 1.95 -1.18
C LEU A 50 -1.73 2.23 -2.68
N VAL A 51 -1.67 1.17 -3.48
CA VAL A 51 -1.76 1.26 -4.95
C VAL A 51 -3.18 0.91 -5.37
N THR A 52 -3.81 1.77 -6.16
CA THR A 52 -5.18 1.54 -6.65
C THR A 52 -5.41 2.13 -8.03
N ASP A 53 -6.18 1.42 -8.86
CA ASP A 53 -6.71 1.92 -10.14
C ASP A 53 -7.71 3.08 -10.00
N PHE A 54 -8.27 3.30 -8.81
CA PHE A 54 -9.09 4.50 -8.55
C PHE A 54 -8.28 5.79 -8.66
N PHE A 55 -6.97 5.73 -8.43
CA PHE A 55 -6.07 6.87 -8.59
C PHE A 55 -6.17 7.44 -10.00
N ASP A 56 -6.11 6.57 -11.02
CA ASP A 56 -6.16 6.98 -12.43
C ASP A 56 -7.57 7.42 -12.85
N LEU A 57 -8.60 6.87 -12.20
CA LEU A 57 -9.99 7.19 -12.52
C LEU A 57 -10.45 8.53 -11.92
N ARG A 58 -10.08 8.81 -10.67
CA ARG A 58 -10.63 9.92 -9.86
C ARG A 58 -9.60 10.95 -9.45
N GLY A 59 -8.32 10.62 -9.56
CA GLY A 59 -7.23 11.40 -9.00
C GLY A 59 -6.99 11.13 -7.51
N PRO A 60 -5.79 11.45 -7.01
CA PRO A 60 -5.39 11.16 -5.63
C PRO A 60 -6.28 11.83 -4.58
N LEU A 61 -6.70 13.07 -4.82
CA LEU A 61 -7.46 13.85 -3.84
C LEU A 61 -8.84 13.24 -3.55
N ASP A 62 -9.56 12.82 -4.59
CA ASP A 62 -10.88 12.21 -4.46
C ASP A 62 -10.81 10.87 -3.73
N VAL A 63 -9.78 10.06 -4.06
CA VAL A 63 -9.55 8.78 -3.39
C VAL A 63 -9.22 9.01 -1.91
N ALA A 64 -8.29 9.92 -1.62
CA ALA A 64 -7.93 10.26 -0.25
C ALA A 64 -9.15 10.71 0.55
N ARG A 65 -9.93 11.67 0.03
CA ARG A 65 -11.14 12.17 0.69
C ARG A 65 -12.10 11.04 1.04
N LYS A 66 -12.36 10.11 0.12
CA LYS A 66 -13.26 8.98 0.42
C LYS A 66 -12.71 8.01 1.46
N ILE A 67 -11.40 7.81 1.52
CA ILE A 67 -10.78 7.03 2.60
C ILE A 67 -10.92 7.77 3.94
N PHE A 68 -10.72 9.09 3.96
CA PHE A 68 -10.95 9.91 5.17
C PHE A 68 -12.40 9.87 5.62
N ASP A 69 -13.37 9.97 4.70
CA ASP A 69 -14.80 9.86 5.01
C ASP A 69 -15.09 8.49 5.68
N ALA A 70 -14.56 7.39 5.13
CA ALA A 70 -14.71 6.06 5.70
C ALA A 70 -14.05 5.92 7.09
N TYR A 71 -12.88 6.53 7.28
CA TYR A 71 -12.18 6.56 8.57
C TYR A 71 -12.99 7.34 9.62
N ASN A 72 -13.47 8.54 9.28
CA ASN A 72 -14.27 9.37 10.17
C ASN A 72 -15.61 8.71 10.54
N ALA A 73 -16.16 7.89 9.65
CA ALA A 73 -17.32 7.06 9.92
C ALA A 73 -17.01 5.79 10.74
N SER A 74 -15.79 5.65 11.27
CA SER A 74 -15.31 4.49 12.04
C SER A 74 -15.38 3.15 11.29
N ALA A 75 -15.38 3.19 9.95
CA ALA A 75 -15.39 2.00 9.10
C ALA A 75 -13.99 1.46 8.79
N LEU A 76 -12.94 2.19 9.18
CA LEU A 76 -11.55 1.76 9.09
C LEU A 76 -10.93 1.74 10.49
N PRO A 77 -9.97 0.84 10.78
CA PRO A 77 -9.31 0.79 12.09
C PRO A 77 -8.65 2.11 12.47
N ALA A 78 -8.87 2.58 13.70
CA ALA A 78 -8.35 3.85 14.20
C ALA A 78 -6.81 3.86 14.32
N GLU A 79 -6.19 2.68 14.41
CA GLU A 79 -4.75 2.47 14.51
C GLU A 79 -4.00 2.87 13.23
N ILE A 80 -4.69 2.98 12.09
CA ILE A 80 -4.12 3.51 10.85
C ILE A 80 -4.58 4.94 10.68
N ASP A 81 -3.65 5.88 10.83
CA ASP A 81 -3.92 7.28 10.52
C ASP A 81 -3.99 7.46 8.98
N PRO A 82 -5.13 7.89 8.41
CA PRO A 82 -5.22 8.14 6.98
C PRO A 82 -4.28 9.24 6.46
N PHE A 83 -3.76 10.13 7.32
CA PHE A 83 -2.76 11.15 6.96
C PHE A 83 -1.38 10.56 6.64
N ILE A 84 -1.08 9.34 7.10
CA ILE A 84 0.18 8.63 6.80
C ILE A 84 0.07 7.69 5.59
N ILE A 85 -1.06 7.71 4.87
CA ILE A 85 -1.26 6.89 3.67
C ILE A 85 -0.64 7.57 2.44
N ARG A 86 0.17 6.83 1.69
CA ARG A 86 0.72 7.21 0.39
C ARG A 86 -0.07 6.51 -0.71
N LEU A 87 -0.80 7.28 -1.52
CA LEU A 87 -1.59 6.78 -2.63
C LEU A 87 -0.77 6.78 -3.93
N HIS A 88 -0.80 5.66 -4.64
CA HIS A 88 -0.12 5.51 -5.92
C HIS A 88 -1.05 4.94 -6.99
N SER A 89 -0.79 5.38 -8.22
CA SER A 89 -1.40 4.80 -9.42
C SER A 89 -0.70 3.51 -9.80
N ILE A 90 -1.44 2.54 -10.35
CA ILE A 90 -0.88 1.31 -10.95
C ILE A 90 0.09 1.60 -12.12
N GLN A 91 0.02 2.80 -12.70
CA GLN A 91 0.85 3.22 -13.83
C GLN A 91 2.16 3.87 -13.39
N GLN A 92 2.30 4.26 -12.12
CA GLN A 92 3.53 4.86 -11.63
C GLN A 92 4.66 3.82 -11.59
N PRO A 93 5.91 4.20 -11.93
CA PRO A 93 7.05 3.27 -11.93
C PRO A 93 7.26 2.55 -10.61
N VAL A 94 7.09 3.25 -9.47
CA VAL A 94 7.16 2.66 -8.14
C VAL A 94 6.13 1.55 -7.94
N ALA A 95 4.88 1.78 -8.34
CA ALA A 95 3.82 0.80 -8.22
C ALA A 95 4.05 -0.41 -9.13
N GLN A 96 4.50 -0.19 -10.37
CA GLN A 96 4.84 -1.27 -11.29
C GLN A 96 6.00 -2.12 -10.77
N MET A 97 7.02 -1.49 -10.18
CA MET A 97 8.13 -2.19 -9.54
C MET A 97 7.63 -3.03 -8.36
N LEU A 98 6.90 -2.44 -7.41
CA LEU A 98 6.38 -3.15 -6.24
C LEU A 98 5.44 -4.30 -6.62
N MET A 99 4.58 -4.08 -7.61
CA MET A 99 3.73 -5.13 -8.16
C MET A 99 4.54 -6.20 -8.90
N GLY A 100 5.63 -5.86 -9.58
CA GLY A 100 6.47 -6.81 -10.32
C GLY A 100 7.40 -7.66 -9.44
N LEU A 101 7.82 -7.14 -8.28
CA LEU A 101 8.68 -7.85 -7.32
C LEU A 101 8.03 -9.11 -6.73
N THR A 102 6.71 -9.21 -6.84
CA THR A 102 5.91 -10.29 -6.25
C THR A 102 5.25 -11.18 -7.29
N ASP A 103 5.49 -10.94 -8.58
CA ASP A 103 5.10 -11.89 -9.64
C ASP A 103 6.05 -13.10 -9.62
N ASP A 104 5.51 -14.29 -9.96
CA ASP A 104 6.23 -15.56 -10.10
C ASP A 104 7.28 -15.54 -11.25
N ASN A 105 7.96 -14.42 -11.47
CA ASN A 105 9.21 -14.42 -12.20
C ASN A 105 10.24 -15.20 -11.38
N HIS A 106 10.52 -16.42 -11.81
CA HIS A 106 11.59 -17.28 -11.28
C HIS A 106 12.96 -16.56 -11.19
N ALA A 107 13.18 -15.53 -12.02
CA ALA A 107 14.37 -14.66 -11.93
C ALA A 107 14.35 -13.81 -10.65
N SER A 108 13.24 -13.11 -10.38
CA SER A 108 13.08 -12.24 -9.20
C SER A 108 13.10 -13.02 -7.89
N ARG A 109 12.63 -14.28 -7.85
CA ARG A 109 12.77 -15.16 -6.67
C ARG A 109 14.20 -15.61 -6.43
N LYS A 110 14.98 -15.92 -7.47
CA LYS A 110 16.40 -16.29 -7.28
C LYS A 110 17.20 -15.10 -6.77
N ASP A 111 16.92 -13.91 -7.26
CA ASP A 111 17.58 -12.70 -6.78
C ASP A 111 17.10 -12.33 -5.37
N ALA A 112 15.78 -12.33 -5.10
CA ALA A 112 15.23 -12.05 -3.78
C ALA A 112 15.61 -13.10 -2.71
N ALA A 113 15.68 -14.39 -3.06
CA ALA A 113 16.09 -15.45 -2.12
C ALA A 113 17.60 -15.45 -1.88
N LYS A 114 18.42 -15.08 -2.89
CA LYS A 114 19.87 -14.93 -2.71
C LYS A 114 20.19 -13.69 -1.89
N ILE A 115 19.47 -12.59 -2.09
CA ILE A 115 19.52 -11.36 -1.28
C ILE A 115 19.05 -11.66 0.16
N SER A 116 17.90 -12.32 0.34
CA SER A 116 17.33 -12.64 1.65
C SER A 116 18.15 -13.67 2.45
N ALA A 117 18.84 -14.61 1.79
CA ALA A 117 19.69 -15.59 2.46
C ALA A 117 21.05 -15.02 2.90
N GLU A 118 21.55 -14.00 2.20
CA GLU A 118 22.82 -13.33 2.53
C GLU A 118 22.65 -12.16 3.53
N THR A 119 21.44 -11.59 3.67
CA THR A 119 21.20 -10.46 4.59
C THR A 119 20.03 -10.69 5.54
N LYS A 120 20.36 -11.04 6.79
CA LYS A 120 19.40 -11.11 7.90
C LYS A 120 18.91 -9.70 8.33
N ARG A 121 18.12 -9.01 7.51
CA ARG A 121 17.54 -7.65 7.71
C ARG A 121 18.37 -6.51 7.11
N GLU A 122 18.54 -6.49 5.79
CA GLU A 122 18.91 -5.26 5.08
C GLU A 122 17.78 -4.82 4.14
N PRO A 123 17.58 -3.49 3.95
CA PRO A 123 16.50 -2.95 3.11
C PRO A 123 16.60 -3.51 1.70
N LEU A 124 15.49 -4.05 1.16
CA LEU A 124 15.55 -4.70 -0.15
C LEU A 124 15.87 -3.67 -1.24
N PHE A 125 15.30 -2.47 -1.19
CA PHE A 125 15.62 -1.36 -2.10
C PHE A 125 15.24 0.00 -1.46
N VAL A 126 16.00 1.06 -1.77
CA VAL A 126 15.59 2.47 -1.61
C VAL A 126 14.96 2.90 -2.94
N ILE A 127 13.66 3.20 -2.97
CA ILE A 127 13.03 3.77 -4.16
C ILE A 127 13.21 5.30 -4.08
N GLY A 128 14.31 5.78 -4.64
CA GLY A 128 14.75 7.18 -4.54
C GLY A 128 13.84 8.22 -5.19
N ALA A 129 12.75 7.83 -5.87
CA ALA A 129 11.80 8.78 -6.45
C ALA A 129 10.84 9.39 -5.40
N ASP A 130 10.53 8.64 -4.34
CA ASP A 130 9.55 9.03 -3.31
C ASP A 130 10.14 9.03 -1.89
N ASN A 131 11.46 8.84 -1.74
CA ASN A 131 12.14 8.63 -0.46
C ASN A 131 11.54 7.49 0.37
N LEU A 132 11.01 6.45 -0.29
CA LEU A 132 10.38 5.31 0.38
C LEU A 132 11.31 4.10 0.38
N VAL A 133 11.50 3.54 1.56
CA VAL A 133 12.29 2.31 1.80
C VAL A 133 11.32 1.16 2.06
N PHE A 134 11.50 0.06 1.34
CA PHE A 134 10.64 -1.12 1.43
C PHE A 134 11.45 -2.38 1.80
N THR A 135 10.80 -3.29 2.52
CA THR A 135 11.29 -4.65 2.76
C THR A 135 10.19 -5.67 2.45
N MET A 136 10.57 -6.92 2.09
CA MET A 136 9.59 -7.94 1.65
C MET A 136 8.60 -8.34 2.74
N ASP A 137 9.00 -8.23 4.01
CA ASP A 137 8.16 -8.50 5.17
C ASP A 137 7.11 -7.41 5.43
N MET A 138 7.16 -6.27 4.74
CA MET A 138 6.19 -5.17 4.87
C MET A 138 4.94 -5.32 3.98
N PHE A 139 4.92 -6.31 3.08
CA PHE A 139 3.81 -6.53 2.15
C PHE A 139 2.59 -7.12 2.88
N ILE A 140 1.43 -6.47 2.71
CA ILE A 140 0.17 -6.89 3.35
C ILE A 140 -0.68 -7.68 2.37
N SER A 141 -0.94 -7.10 1.21
CA SER A 141 -1.78 -7.75 0.20
C SER A 141 -1.46 -7.26 -1.19
N ARG A 142 -1.78 -8.13 -2.16
CA ARG A 142 -1.66 -7.85 -3.58
C ARG A 142 -2.85 -8.43 -4.32
N ARG A 143 -3.38 -7.65 -5.25
CA ARG A 143 -4.49 -8.06 -6.11
C ARG A 143 -4.17 -7.67 -7.55
N PRO A 144 -4.41 -8.56 -8.53
CA PRO A 144 -4.11 -8.27 -9.92
C PRO A 144 -4.87 -7.02 -10.37
N SER A 145 -4.19 -6.17 -11.13
CA SER A 145 -4.83 -5.03 -11.77
C SER A 145 -5.84 -5.52 -12.80
N ARG A 146 -7.09 -5.08 -12.65
CA ARG A 146 -8.13 -5.26 -13.66
C ARG A 146 -8.16 -4.00 -14.49
N ARG A 147 -7.53 -4.03 -15.66
CA ARG A 147 -7.45 -2.89 -16.60
C ARG A 147 -8.80 -2.55 -17.28
N ASP A 148 -9.92 -3.09 -16.79
CA ASP A 148 -11.24 -2.78 -17.30
C ASP A 148 -11.75 -1.47 -16.68
N HIS A 149 -11.81 -0.44 -17.50
CA HIS A 149 -12.28 0.88 -17.11
C HIS A 149 -13.73 0.87 -16.63
N ALA A 150 -14.61 0.07 -17.25
CA ALA A 150 -16.02 -0.02 -16.87
C ALA A 150 -16.20 -0.69 -15.50
N ASP A 151 -15.45 -1.76 -15.24
CA ASP A 151 -15.41 -2.39 -13.91
C ASP A 151 -14.85 -1.43 -12.85
N THR A 152 -13.81 -0.66 -13.18
CA THR A 152 -13.23 0.34 -12.27
C THR A 152 -14.26 1.42 -11.89
N ILE A 153 -15.01 1.95 -12.87
CA ILE A 153 -16.12 2.88 -12.61
C ILE A 153 -17.19 2.24 -11.72
N ARG A 154 -17.56 0.98 -11.98
CA ARG A 154 -18.56 0.27 -11.17
C ARG A 154 -18.09 0.13 -9.72
N ARG A 155 -16.85 -0.30 -9.51
CA ARG A 155 -16.26 -0.45 -8.17
C ARG A 155 -16.17 0.89 -7.43
N TRP A 156 -15.77 1.96 -8.11
CA TRP A 156 -15.76 3.30 -7.51
C TRP A 156 -17.14 3.74 -7.03
N LYS A 157 -18.18 3.54 -7.86
CA LYS A 157 -19.56 3.86 -7.48
C LYS A 157 -20.03 3.06 -6.27
N SER A 158 -19.73 1.75 -6.24
CA SER A 158 -20.06 0.90 -5.09
C SER A 158 -19.35 1.37 -3.82
N PHE A 159 -18.05 1.66 -3.91
CA PHE A 159 -17.26 2.17 -2.79
C PHE A 159 -17.77 3.50 -2.27
N SER A 160 -17.99 4.47 -3.17
CA SER A 160 -18.52 5.78 -2.80
C SER A 160 -19.88 5.65 -2.12
N LYS A 161 -20.79 4.84 -2.68
CA LYS A 161 -22.12 4.61 -2.11
C LYS A 161 -22.04 3.96 -0.72
N ALA A 162 -21.15 2.99 -0.52
CA ALA A 162 -20.96 2.34 0.76
C ALA A 162 -20.46 3.33 1.82
N VAL A 163 -19.50 4.18 1.46
CA VAL A 163 -18.97 5.23 2.35
C VAL A 163 -20.02 6.30 2.65
N ASP A 164 -20.73 6.79 1.64
CA ASP A 164 -21.77 7.81 1.81
C ASP A 164 -22.91 7.32 2.72
N ALA A 165 -23.25 6.03 2.66
CA ALA A 165 -24.26 5.43 3.52
C ALA A 165 -23.83 5.33 5.01
N LEU A 166 -22.53 5.36 5.29
CA LEU A 166 -22.00 5.36 6.67
C LEU A 166 -21.98 6.77 7.29
N ALA A 167 -21.98 7.80 6.45
CA ALA A 167 -21.95 9.21 6.86
C ALA A 167 -23.35 9.85 6.96
N ALA A 168 -24.41 9.13 6.59
CA ALA A 168 -25.81 9.57 6.60
C ALA A 168 -26.53 9.16 7.89
#